data_AF-A0A401HXD5-F1
#
_entry.id   AF-A0A401HXD5-F1
#
_cell.length_a   1.000
_cell.length_b   1.000
_cell.length_c   1.000
_cell.angle_alpha   90.00
_cell.angle_beta   90.00
_cell.angle_gamma   90.00
#
_symmetry.space_group_name_H-M   'P 1'
#
loop_
_entity.id
_entity.type
_entity.pdbx_description
1 polymer ?
#
loop_
_entity_poly.entity_id
_entity_poly.type
_entity_poly.pdbx_seq_one_letter_code
_entity_poly.pdbx_strand_id
1 'polypeptide(L)'
;MSSDQVKVGVSNKEGQLGFVFARGGLREGAGRKRIGITRKVSLTLPEALWNTIETLSQEAGVSRSEAIRQLLEASVSDHRDGGR
;
A
#
# COMPACT_ATOMS: atom_id res chain seq x y z
N MET A 1 12.34 -28.00 -16.72
CA MET A 1 10.94 -28.16 -16.27
C MET A 1 10.88 -27.66 -14.84
N SER A 2 10.28 -26.48 -14.60
CA SER A 2 10.24 -25.86 -13.27
C SER A 2 9.06 -26.43 -12.49
N SER A 3 9.35 -27.08 -11.38
CA SER A 3 8.34 -27.67 -10.50
C SER A 3 7.73 -26.59 -9.63
N ASP A 4 6.63 -25.98 -10.08
CA ASP A 4 5.89 -25.00 -9.29
C ASP A 4 5.25 -25.68 -8.07
N GLN A 5 5.75 -25.36 -6.86
CA GLN A 5 5.24 -25.90 -5.61
C GLN A 5 3.88 -25.26 -5.27
N VAL A 6 2.80 -25.97 -5.60
CA VAL A 6 1.44 -25.60 -5.16
C VAL A 6 1.30 -25.93 -3.68
N LYS A 7 1.10 -24.91 -2.83
CA LYS A 7 0.74 -25.09 -1.42
C LYS A 7 -0.74 -25.42 -1.29
N VAL A 8 -1.04 -26.70 -1.08
CA VAL A 8 -2.38 -27.19 -0.75
C VAL A 8 -2.56 -27.16 0.77
N GLY A 9 -3.66 -26.59 1.26
CA GLY A 9 -4.00 -26.56 2.68
C GLY A 9 -5.39 -27.12 2.95
N VAL A 10 -5.64 -27.52 4.19
CA VAL A 10 -6.97 -28.03 4.59
C VAL A 10 -7.86 -26.83 4.90
N SER A 11 -8.89 -26.63 4.08
CA SER A 11 -9.83 -25.53 4.25
C SER A 11 -11.03 -26.06 5.02
N ASN A 12 -10.96 -25.87 6.33
CA ASN A 12 -12.07 -25.99 7.29
C ASN A 12 -12.47 -27.44 7.67
N LYS A 13 -13.26 -27.54 8.75
CA LYS A 13 -13.45 -28.70 9.67
C LYS A 13 -13.96 -30.03 9.06
N GLU A 14 -14.00 -30.19 7.75
CA GLU A 14 -14.58 -31.35 7.07
C GLU A 14 -13.59 -32.03 6.09
N GLY A 15 -12.30 -31.68 6.17
CA GLY A 15 -11.24 -32.38 5.41
C GLY A 15 -11.20 -32.02 3.92
N GLN A 16 -11.89 -30.97 3.50
CA GLN A 16 -11.82 -30.50 2.12
C GLN A 16 -10.48 -29.79 1.87
N LEU A 17 -9.75 -30.25 0.86
CA LEU A 17 -8.53 -29.59 0.39
C LEU A 17 -8.93 -28.28 -0.30
N GLY A 18 -8.45 -27.16 0.23
CA GLY A 18 -8.64 -25.84 -0.36
C GLY A 18 -7.31 -25.21 -0.73
N PHE A 19 -7.32 -24.44 -1.80
CA PHE A 19 -6.17 -23.62 -2.16
C PHE A 19 -6.06 -22.45 -1.18
N VAL A 20 -4.97 -22.39 -0.42
CA VAL A 20 -4.71 -21.27 0.49
C VAL A 20 -4.09 -20.14 -0.32
N PHE A 21 -4.93 -19.18 -0.73
CA PHE A 21 -4.44 -17.96 -1.36
C PHE A 21 -3.79 -17.07 -0.30
N ALA A 22 -2.46 -17.07 -0.23
CA ALA A 22 -1.73 -16.02 0.48
C ALA A 22 -2.14 -14.66 -0.10
N ARG A 23 -2.18 -13.59 0.72
CA ARG A 23 -2.48 -12.23 0.26
C ARG A 23 -1.43 -11.78 -0.77
N GLY A 24 -1.77 -11.99 -2.05
CA GLY A 24 -0.93 -11.72 -3.21
C GLY A 24 -0.53 -13.01 -3.92
N GLY A 25 -0.88 -13.13 -5.21
CA GLY A 25 -0.44 -14.23 -6.07
C GLY A 25 1.07 -14.21 -6.32
N LEU A 26 1.58 -15.09 -7.19
CA LEU A 26 3.01 -15.17 -7.56
C LEU A 26 3.49 -13.95 -8.37
N ARG A 27 3.56 -12.78 -7.73
CA ARG A 27 4.27 -11.61 -8.27
C ARG A 27 5.31 -11.16 -7.27
N GLU A 28 6.39 -10.59 -7.79
CA GLU A 28 7.42 -10.01 -6.95
C GLU A 28 6.80 -8.94 -6.02
N GLY A 29 7.04 -9.06 -4.70
CA GLY A 29 6.45 -8.17 -3.69
C GLY A 29 5.10 -8.61 -3.11
N ALA A 30 4.49 -9.71 -3.58
CA ALA A 30 3.35 -10.31 -2.93
C ALA A 30 3.70 -10.76 -1.49
N GLY A 31 2.85 -10.42 -0.52
CA GLY A 31 3.08 -10.75 0.89
C GLY A 31 4.15 -9.93 1.63
N ARG A 32 4.80 -8.94 1.01
CA ARG A 32 5.67 -8.00 1.75
C ARG A 32 4.81 -7.26 2.78
N LYS A 33 5.15 -7.40 4.06
CA LYS A 33 4.48 -6.67 5.15
C LYS A 33 4.61 -5.17 4.85
N ARG A 34 3.49 -4.46 4.74
CA ARG A 34 3.52 -2.99 4.70
C ARG A 34 4.16 -2.51 6.01
N ILE A 35 5.13 -1.62 5.92
CA ILE A 35 5.70 -0.95 7.08
C ILE A 35 4.60 0.00 7.61
N GLY A 36 4.20 -0.19 8.87
CA GLY A 36 3.21 0.65 9.55
C GLY A 36 1.74 0.21 9.42
N ILE A 37 0.86 1.01 10.03
CA ILE A 37 -0.59 0.77 10.08
C ILE A 37 -1.25 1.62 8.99
N THR A 38 -2.01 0.98 8.10
CA THR A 38 -2.83 1.71 7.13
C THR A 38 -4.16 2.10 7.75
N ARG A 39 -4.49 3.39 7.74
CA ARG A 39 -5.82 3.91 8.08
C ARG A 39 -6.43 4.56 6.83
N LYS A 40 -7.68 4.24 6.52
CA LYS A 40 -8.43 4.95 5.47
C LYS A 40 -8.91 6.28 6.04
N VAL A 41 -8.65 7.37 5.33
CA VAL A 41 -9.09 8.71 5.68
C VAL A 41 -9.90 9.30 4.53
N SER A 42 -10.93 10.05 4.86
CA SER A 42 -11.63 10.91 3.90
C SER A 42 -11.09 12.32 4.06
N LEU A 43 -10.70 12.95 2.95
CA LEU A 43 -10.18 14.31 2.94
C LEU A 43 -11.08 15.16 2.05
N THR A 44 -11.43 16.35 2.52
CA THR A 44 -12.09 17.37 1.71
C THR A 44 -11.10 18.51 1.52
N LEU A 45 -10.69 18.73 0.28
CA LEU A 45 -9.72 19.76 -0.10
C LEU A 45 -10.30 20.58 -1.28
N PRO A 46 -9.87 21.84 -1.45
CA PRO A 46 -10.11 22.60 -2.67
C PRO A 46 -9.67 21.83 -3.93
N GLU A 47 -10.41 22.00 -5.02
CA GLU A 47 -10.12 21.35 -6.32
C GLU A 47 -8.69 21.64 -6.80
N ALA A 48 -8.22 22.88 -6.64
CA ALA A 48 -6.86 23.26 -7.00
C ALA A 48 -5.79 22.40 -6.28
N LEU A 49 -6.02 22.05 -5.02
CA LEU A 49 -5.09 21.19 -4.26
C LEU A 49 -5.20 19.73 -4.70
N TRP A 50 -6.40 19.25 -5.04
CA TRP A 50 -6.54 17.92 -5.64
C TRP A 50 -5.78 17.81 -6.94
N ASN A 51 -5.88 18.81 -7.81
CA ASN A 51 -5.17 18.85 -9.08
C ASN A 51 -3.64 18.81 -8.87
N THR A 52 -3.11 19.57 -7.90
CA THR A 52 -1.68 19.52 -7.56
C THR A 52 -1.25 18.11 -7.11
N ILE A 53 -2.04 17.44 -6.26
CA ILE A 53 -1.73 16.07 -5.81
C ILE A 53 -1.73 15.10 -7.00
N GLU A 54 -2.66 15.25 -7.94
CA GLU A 54 -2.74 14.41 -9.13
C GLU A 54 -1.56 14.64 -10.07
N THR A 55 -1.18 15.90 -10.31
CA THR A 55 0.01 16.23 -11.10
C THR A 55 1.26 15.61 -10.48
N LEU A 56 1.48 15.77 -9.17
CA LEU A 56 2.62 15.15 -8.47
C LEU A 56 2.62 13.62 -8.61
N SER A 57 1.44 13.00 -8.49
CA SER A 57 1.26 11.56 -8.66
C SER A 57 1.67 11.11 -10.06
N GLN A 58 1.27 11.86 -11.09
CA GLN A 58 1.57 11.56 -12.49
C GLN A 58 3.06 11.79 -12.81
N GLU A 59 3.61 12.93 -12.41
CA GLU A 59 5.01 13.30 -12.67
C GLU A 59 6.00 12.34 -12.01
N ALA A 60 5.74 11.92 -10.77
CA ALA A 60 6.59 10.97 -10.05
C ALA A 60 6.28 9.50 -10.36
N GLY A 61 5.21 9.22 -11.13
CA GLY A 61 4.78 7.84 -11.43
C GLY A 61 4.35 7.04 -10.19
N VAL A 62 3.90 7.72 -9.14
CA VAL A 62 3.49 7.11 -7.86
C VAL A 62 1.98 7.10 -7.71
N SER A 63 1.46 6.32 -6.76
CA SER A 63 0.03 6.35 -6.45
C SER A 63 -0.39 7.64 -5.71
N ARG A 64 -1.65 8.06 -5.85
CA ARG A 64 -2.19 9.21 -5.09
C ARG A 64 -1.96 9.09 -3.57
N SER A 65 -2.15 7.89 -3.01
CA SER A 65 -1.91 7.63 -1.58
C SER A 65 -0.43 7.72 -1.18
N GLU A 66 0.49 7.59 -2.13
CA GLU A 66 1.92 7.74 -1.91
C GLU A 66 2.34 9.21 -2.02
N ALA A 67 1.83 9.94 -3.02
CA ALA A 67 2.00 11.38 -3.10
C ALA A 67 1.51 12.08 -1.82
N ILE A 68 0.30 11.74 -1.34
CA ILE A 68 -0.24 12.29 -0.07
C ILE A 68 0.67 11.94 1.12
N ARG A 69 1.24 10.72 1.16
CA ARG A 69 2.13 10.31 2.25
C ARG A 69 3.42 11.14 2.27
N GLN A 70 4.05 11.32 1.10
CA GLN A 70 5.28 12.10 0.98
C GLN A 70 5.05 13.57 1.41
N LEU A 71 3.92 14.15 1.01
CA LEU A 71 3.53 15.51 1.45
C LEU A 71 3.38 15.61 2.97
N LEU A 72 2.78 14.60 3.62
CA LEU A 72 2.63 14.55 5.08
C LEU A 72 3.96 14.31 5.79
N GLU A 73 4.83 13.45 5.25
CA GLU A 73 6.16 13.18 5.82
C GLU A 73 7.05 14.42 5.74
N ALA A 74 7.01 15.16 4.62
CA ALA A 74 7.73 16.41 4.45
C ALA A 74 7.25 17.48 5.44
N SER A 75 5.94 17.67 5.58
CA SER A 75 5.40 18.69 6.48
C SER A 75 5.67 18.39 7.96
N VAL A 76 5.56 17.13 8.38
CA VAL A 76 5.84 16.73 9.77
C VAL A 76 7.33 16.85 10.10
N SER A 77 8.21 16.57 9.14
CA SER A 77 9.66 16.73 9.31
C SER A 77 10.02 18.20 9.51
N ASP A 78 9.43 19.09 8.71
CA ASP A 78 9.62 20.54 8.79
C ASP A 78 9.15 21.12 10.14
N HIS A 79 8.03 20.63 10.67
CA HIS A 79 7.50 21.07 11.98
C HIS A 79 8.33 20.58 13.18
N ARG A 80 9.17 19.54 13.02
CA ARG A 80 10.01 19.02 14.10
C ARG A 80 11.35 19.75 14.24
N ASP A 81 11.77 20.49 13.22
CA ASP A 81 13.05 21.22 13.22
C ASP A 81 12.90 22.68 13.70
N GLY A 82 11.67 23.20 13.75
CA GLY A 82 11.35 24.55 14.25
C GLY A 82 11.33 24.70 15.78
N GLY A 83 11.74 23.68 16.52
CA GLY A 83 11.91 23.70 17.98
C GLY A 83 13.35 24.02 18.37
N ARG A 84 13.84 25.22 18.08
CA ARG A 84 15.09 25.75 18.62
C ARG A 84 14.95 27.19 19.08
#